data_AF-A0A3B1DYX1-F1
#
_entry.id   AF-A0A3B1DYX1-F1
#
_cell.length_a   1.000
_cell.length_b   1.000
_cell.length_c   1.000
_cell.angle_alpha   90.00
_cell.angle_beta   90.00
_cell.angle_gamma   90.00
#
_symmetry.space_group_name_H-M   'P 1'
#
loop_
_entity.id
_entity.type
_entity.pdbx_description
1 polymer ?
#
loop_
_entity_poly.entity_id
_entity_poly.type
_entity_poly.pdbx_seq_one_letter_code
_entity_poly.pdbx_strand_id
1 'polypeptide(L)'
;FNYIDKPDLTSKQISHAVFESLGKKPPSLVLPLWMGLVLALPFDIVIALTGKNLPISGARLKKLFHTQTKFEADKLAAAGYTPKVPLTEGIDRMVKWYLTEGGKQTADWHQPPKDVVVVAEG
;
A
#
# COMPACT_ATOMS: atom_id res chain seq x y z
N PHE A 1 -1.72 -21.95 2.57
CA PHE A 1 -0.68 -21.42 1.65
C PHE A 1 -0.53 -19.93 1.90
N ASN A 2 0.69 -19.38 1.87
CA ASN A 2 0.91 -17.93 1.87
C ASN A 2 1.02 -17.46 0.42
N TYR A 3 0.44 -16.31 0.10
CA TYR A 3 0.55 -15.68 -1.22
C TYR A 3 1.47 -14.46 -1.12
N ILE A 4 2.43 -14.35 -2.03
CA ILE A 4 3.20 -13.14 -2.27
C ILE A 4 3.53 -13.07 -3.77
N ASP A 5 3.47 -11.87 -4.35
CA ASP A 5 3.94 -11.67 -5.71
C ASP A 5 5.46 -11.73 -5.74
N LYS A 6 6.01 -12.62 -6.57
CA LYS A 6 7.45 -12.68 -6.87
C LYS A 6 7.69 -12.16 -8.29
N PRO A 7 8.78 -11.43 -8.55
CA PRO A 7 9.84 -11.02 -7.60
C PRO A 7 9.38 -9.94 -6.62
N ASP A 8 9.94 -9.94 -5.40
CA ASP A 8 9.62 -8.93 -4.39
C ASP A 8 10.12 -7.54 -4.84
N LEU A 9 9.21 -6.60 -5.04
CA LEU A 9 9.58 -5.21 -5.33
C LEU A 9 10.00 -4.49 -4.04
N THR A 10 11.09 -3.74 -4.11
CA THR A 10 11.46 -2.79 -3.05
C THR A 10 10.47 -1.61 -3.02
N SER A 11 10.34 -0.94 -1.86
CA SER A 11 9.50 0.27 -1.75
C SER A 11 9.86 1.35 -2.78
N LYS A 12 11.14 1.43 -3.17
CA LYS A 12 11.61 2.33 -4.24
C LYS A 12 11.06 1.91 -5.60
N GLN A 13 11.11 0.62 -5.94
CA GLN A 13 10.56 0.12 -7.21
C GLN A 13 9.04 0.28 -7.28
N ILE A 14 8.33 0.02 -6.18
CA ILE A 14 6.87 0.26 -6.10
C ILE A 14 6.58 1.74 -6.35
N SER A 15 7.31 2.64 -5.67
CA SER A 15 7.14 4.09 -5.87
C SER A 15 7.44 4.51 -7.31
N HIS A 16 8.50 3.98 -7.93
CA HIS A 16 8.83 4.27 -9.31
C HIS A 16 7.74 3.81 -10.29
N ALA A 17 7.18 2.61 -10.10
CA ALA A 17 6.09 2.10 -10.92
C ALA A 17 4.85 3.03 -10.85
N VAL A 18 4.52 3.53 -9.65
CA VAL A 18 3.44 4.53 -9.49
C VAL A 18 3.76 5.84 -10.22
N PHE A 19 5.00 6.36 -10.11
CA PHE A 19 5.40 7.57 -10.81
C PHE A 19 5.31 7.42 -12.34
N GLU A 20 5.77 6.30 -12.85
CA GLU A 20 5.68 5.94 -14.27
C GLU A 20 4.24 5.90 -14.75
N SER A 21 3.35 5.20 -14.04
CA SER A 21 1.92 5.15 -14.36
C SER A 21 1.21 6.50 -14.24
N LEU A 22 1.68 7.39 -13.36
CA LEU A 22 1.20 8.77 -13.27
C LEU A 22 1.76 9.69 -14.37
N GLY A 23 2.69 9.21 -15.21
CA GLY A 23 3.40 10.03 -16.20
C GLY A 23 4.30 11.09 -15.56
N LYS A 24 4.75 10.87 -14.33
CA LYS A 24 5.55 11.82 -13.54
C LYS A 24 6.98 11.31 -13.35
N LYS A 25 7.93 12.23 -13.21
CA LYS A 25 9.31 11.87 -12.87
C LYS A 25 9.41 11.53 -11.37
N PRO A 26 10.06 10.42 -11.00
CA PRO A 26 10.32 10.14 -9.59
C PRO A 26 11.23 11.21 -8.99
N PRO A 27 11.11 11.49 -7.68
CA PRO A 27 11.97 12.44 -7.01
C PRO A 27 13.43 11.97 -7.07
N SER A 28 14.34 12.90 -7.40
CA SER A 28 15.77 12.63 -7.43
C SER A 28 16.41 12.64 -6.04
N LEU A 29 15.76 13.25 -5.06
CA LEU A 29 16.23 13.36 -3.69
C LEU A 29 15.61 12.30 -2.79
N VAL A 30 16.46 11.57 -2.06
CA VAL A 30 16.06 10.65 -0.99
C VAL A 30 16.27 11.35 0.35
N LEU A 31 15.19 11.52 1.11
CA LEU A 31 15.26 12.13 2.43
C LEU A 31 15.71 11.11 3.48
N PRO A 32 16.74 11.42 4.29
CA PRO A 32 17.11 10.60 5.45
C PRO A 32 15.96 10.51 6.46
N LEU A 33 15.85 9.36 7.14
CA LEU A 33 14.78 9.12 8.12
C LEU A 33 14.75 10.18 9.23
N TRP A 34 15.90 10.61 9.76
CA TRP A 34 15.96 11.60 10.82
C TRP A 34 15.33 12.94 10.40
N MET A 35 15.53 13.37 9.15
CA MET A 35 14.89 14.57 8.60
C MET A 35 13.38 14.37 8.53
N GLY A 36 12.92 13.20 8.04
CA GLY A 36 11.51 12.85 8.02
C GLY A 36 10.87 12.88 9.41
N LEU A 37 11.58 12.40 10.44
CA LEU A 37 11.10 12.44 11.82
C LEU A 37 10.99 13.86 12.36
N VAL A 38 11.96 14.74 12.07
CA VAL A 38 11.88 16.16 12.44
C VAL A 38 10.67 16.82 11.78
N LEU A 39 10.44 16.54 10.50
CA LEU A 39 9.27 17.07 9.77
C LEU A 39 7.93 16.48 10.27
N ALA A 40 7.95 15.31 10.91
CA ALA A 40 6.75 14.68 11.48
C ALA A 40 6.35 15.24 12.86
N LEU A 41 7.27 15.90 13.59
CA LEU A 41 7.03 16.43 14.93
C LEU A 41 5.76 17.30 15.08
N PRO A 42 5.47 18.30 14.21
CA PRO A 42 4.25 19.10 14.35
C PRO A 42 2.99 18.24 14.24
N PHE A 43 2.99 17.21 13.38
CA PHE A 43 1.86 16.28 13.25
C PHE A 43 1.71 15.43 14.51
N ASP A 44 2.81 14.92 15.07
CA ASP A 44 2.80 14.15 16.30
C ASP A 44 2.29 14.98 17.50
N ILE A 45 2.65 16.26 17.57
CA ILE A 45 2.13 17.21 18.58
C ILE A 45 0.62 17.37 18.42
N VAL A 46 0.12 17.60 17.19
CA VAL A 46 -1.31 17.74 16.94
C VAL A 46 -2.06 16.45 17.29
N ILE A 47 -1.53 15.28 16.95
CA ILE A 47 -2.12 13.99 17.33
C ILE A 47 -2.18 13.86 18.86
N ALA A 48 -1.09 14.17 19.56
CA ALA A 48 -1.02 14.07 21.00
C ALA A 48 -1.99 15.03 21.71
N LEU A 49 -2.16 16.25 21.19
CA LEU A 49 -3.05 17.26 21.76
C LEU A 49 -4.53 17.01 21.44
N THR A 50 -4.83 16.51 20.24
CA THR A 50 -6.23 16.39 19.75
C THR A 50 -6.79 14.98 19.81
N GLY A 51 -5.95 13.96 20.01
CA GLY A 51 -6.32 12.56 19.89
C GLY A 51 -6.72 12.12 18.47
N LYS A 52 -6.66 13.03 17.48
CA LYS A 52 -7.07 12.74 16.10
C LYS A 52 -6.04 11.88 15.40
N ASN A 53 -6.51 10.88 14.66
CA ASN A 53 -5.65 9.98 13.91
C ASN A 53 -5.26 10.60 12.54
N LEU A 54 -4.19 11.38 12.50
CA LEU A 54 -3.70 11.96 11.24
C LEU A 54 -2.99 10.92 10.37
N PRO A 55 -2.99 11.04 9.03
CA PRO A 55 -2.36 10.07 8.13
C PRO A 55 -0.83 10.09 8.18
N ILE A 56 -0.22 11.18 8.66
CA ILE A 56 1.23 11.34 8.80
C ILE A 56 1.57 11.35 10.29
N SER A 57 2.53 10.52 10.71
CA SER A 57 3.08 10.53 12.07
C SER A 57 4.48 9.93 12.10
N GLY A 58 5.29 10.28 13.11
CA GLY A 58 6.63 9.74 13.29
C GLY A 58 6.63 8.21 13.46
N ALA A 59 5.61 7.67 14.14
CA ALA A 59 5.41 6.23 14.28
C ALA A 59 5.18 5.53 12.93
N ARG A 60 4.39 6.14 12.03
CA ARG A 60 4.16 5.60 10.68
C ARG A 60 5.42 5.66 9.82
N LEU A 61 6.19 6.75 9.91
CA LEU A 61 7.49 6.85 9.24
C LEU A 61 8.43 5.73 9.70
N LYS A 62 8.62 5.56 11.03
CA LYS A 62 9.46 4.47 11.56
C LYS A 62 9.01 3.11 11.05
N LYS A 63 7.70 2.84 11.05
CA LYS A 63 7.15 1.59 10.54
C LYS A 63 7.46 1.38 9.06
N LEU A 64 7.28 2.41 8.22
CA LEU A 64 7.57 2.35 6.78
C LEU A 64 9.05 2.04 6.50
N PHE A 65 9.97 2.59 7.30
CA PHE A 65 11.41 2.41 7.08
C PHE A 65 11.98 1.13 7.72
N HIS A 66 11.47 0.68 8.86
CA HIS A 66 12.01 -0.50 9.56
C HIS A 66 11.36 -1.83 9.13
N THR A 67 10.12 -1.82 8.62
CA THR A 67 9.39 -3.07 8.41
C THR A 67 9.69 -3.64 7.02
N GLN A 68 10.64 -4.56 6.92
CA GLN A 68 10.76 -5.44 5.75
C GLN A 68 9.92 -6.71 6.00
N THR A 69 8.66 -6.69 5.59
CA THR A 69 7.80 -7.89 5.58
C THR A 69 8.10 -8.71 4.34
N LYS A 70 9.03 -9.67 4.47
CA LYS A 70 9.28 -10.70 3.48
C LYS A 70 8.69 -12.02 3.99
N PHE A 71 7.90 -12.69 3.17
CA PHE A 71 7.33 -13.99 3.48
C PHE A 71 7.68 -14.98 2.38
N GLU A 72 7.97 -16.22 2.77
CA GLU A 72 8.22 -17.29 1.81
C GLU A 72 6.90 -17.78 1.20
N ALA A 73 6.88 -17.92 -0.12
CA ALA A 73 5.76 -18.49 -0.89
C ALA A 73 6.17 -19.72 -1.69
N ASP A 74 7.26 -20.37 -1.29
CA ASP A 74 7.83 -21.54 -1.99
C ASP A 74 6.82 -22.67 -2.14
N LYS A 75 5.94 -22.86 -1.15
CA LYS A 75 4.87 -23.86 -1.21
C LYS A 75 3.84 -23.59 -2.31
N LEU A 76 3.61 -22.33 -2.64
CA LEU A 76 2.66 -21.92 -3.67
C LEU A 76 3.31 -22.01 -5.06
N ALA A 77 4.58 -21.58 -5.18
CA ALA A 77 5.38 -21.77 -6.39
C ALA A 77 5.58 -23.27 -6.72
N ALA A 78 5.88 -24.09 -5.72
CA ALA A 78 6.01 -25.55 -5.87
C ALA A 78 4.69 -26.23 -6.27
N ALA A 79 3.55 -25.62 -5.97
CA ALA A 79 2.23 -26.06 -6.43
C ALA A 79 1.92 -25.64 -7.88
N GLY A 80 2.86 -25.01 -8.59
CA GLY A 80 2.71 -24.59 -9.99
C GLY A 80 1.93 -23.29 -10.19
N TYR A 81 1.63 -22.56 -9.10
CA TYR A 81 0.91 -21.29 -9.22
C TYR A 81 1.80 -20.21 -9.83
N THR A 82 1.30 -19.57 -10.89
CA THR A 82 1.93 -18.42 -11.53
C THR A 82 0.95 -17.23 -11.50
N PRO A 83 1.35 -16.05 -11.00
CA PRO A 83 0.51 -14.85 -11.05
C PRO A 83 0.09 -14.54 -12.49
N LYS A 84 -1.19 -14.21 -12.70
CA LYS A 84 -1.74 -13.93 -14.04
C LYS A 84 -1.25 -12.60 -14.63
N VAL A 85 -0.87 -11.67 -13.78
CA VAL A 85 -0.37 -10.34 -14.16
C VAL A 85 0.84 -9.98 -13.31
N PRO A 86 1.87 -9.33 -13.88
CA PRO A 86 2.98 -8.79 -13.11
C PRO A 86 2.51 -7.71 -12.13
N LEU A 87 3.18 -7.58 -10.98
CA LEU A 87 2.84 -6.58 -9.96
C LEU A 87 2.89 -5.14 -10.49
N THR A 88 3.86 -4.81 -11.34
CA THR A 88 3.96 -3.49 -12.00
C THR A 88 2.75 -3.19 -12.88
N GLU A 89 2.24 -4.19 -13.59
CA GLU A 89 1.01 -4.06 -14.38
C GLU A 89 -0.22 -3.88 -13.48
N GLY A 90 -0.28 -4.60 -12.35
CA GLY A 90 -1.32 -4.39 -11.34
C GLY A 90 -1.35 -2.97 -10.80
N ILE A 91 -0.16 -2.41 -10.50
CA ILE A 91 -0.01 -1.00 -10.08
C ILE A 91 -0.53 -0.06 -11.18
N ASP A 92 -0.15 -0.28 -12.43
CA ASP A 92 -0.56 0.56 -13.55
C ASP A 92 -2.09 0.60 -13.75
N ARG A 93 -2.73 -0.58 -13.74
CA ARG A 93 -4.19 -0.69 -13.84
C ARG A 93 -4.88 0.04 -12.68
N MET A 94 -4.37 -0.10 -11.46
CA MET A 94 -4.91 0.55 -10.26
C MET A 94 -4.79 2.07 -10.35
N VAL A 95 -3.63 2.59 -10.76
CA VAL A 95 -3.40 4.03 -10.92
C VAL A 95 -4.34 4.60 -11.98
N LYS A 96 -4.49 3.93 -13.13
CA LYS A 96 -5.42 4.35 -14.19
C LYS A 96 -6.85 4.43 -13.68
N TRP A 97 -7.32 3.39 -12.99
CA TRP A 97 -8.66 3.38 -12.37
C TRP A 97 -8.82 4.50 -11.33
N TYR A 98 -7.82 4.74 -10.49
CA TYR A 98 -7.86 5.80 -9.48
C TYR A 98 -8.03 7.19 -10.12
N LEU A 99 -7.34 7.44 -11.24
CA LEU A 99 -7.45 8.70 -11.97
C LEU A 99 -8.80 8.89 -12.68
N THR A 100 -9.41 7.81 -13.20
CA THR A 100 -10.69 7.90 -13.92
C THR A 100 -11.88 8.02 -12.98
N GLU A 101 -11.92 7.15 -11.96
CA GLU A 101 -13.11 6.90 -11.15
C GLU A 101 -12.80 6.92 -9.65
N GLY A 102 -11.76 6.20 -9.21
CA GLY A 102 -11.52 5.91 -7.80
C GLY A 102 -11.32 7.15 -6.93
N GLY A 103 -10.64 8.19 -7.43
CA GLY A 103 -10.39 9.43 -6.69
C GLY A 103 -11.64 10.26 -6.38
N LYS A 104 -12.76 9.97 -7.05
CA LYS A 104 -14.07 10.62 -6.82
C LYS A 104 -14.98 9.82 -5.91
N GLN A 105 -14.63 8.56 -5.62
CA GLN A 105 -15.43 7.69 -4.78
C GLN A 105 -15.12 7.96 -3.31
N THR A 106 -16.16 8.18 -2.51
CA THR A 106 -16.07 8.11 -1.06
C THR A 106 -16.05 6.64 -0.66
N ALA A 107 -15.03 6.21 0.09
CA ALA A 107 -15.00 4.86 0.63
C ALA A 107 -16.17 4.69 1.61
N ASP A 108 -17.17 3.92 1.22
CA ASP A 108 -18.18 3.41 2.14
C ASP A 108 -17.55 2.23 2.88
N TRP A 109 -17.12 2.47 4.12
CA TRP A 109 -16.36 1.49 4.89
C TRP A 109 -17.27 0.33 5.29
N HIS A 110 -17.00 -0.86 4.75
CA HIS A 110 -17.57 -2.17 5.07
C HIS A 110 -18.73 -2.15 6.09
N GLN A 111 -19.93 -1.78 5.62
CA GLN A 111 -21.11 -2.29 6.29
C GLN A 111 -21.24 -3.76 5.91
N PRO A 112 -21.45 -4.69 6.86
CA PRO A 112 -21.88 -6.02 6.51
C PRO A 112 -23.12 -5.90 5.58
N PRO A 113 -23.29 -6.82 4.61
CA PRO A 113 -24.48 -6.79 3.78
C PRO A 113 -25.72 -6.76 4.70
N LYS A 114 -26.69 -5.87 4.39
CA LYS A 114 -27.89 -5.70 5.23
C LYS A 114 -28.64 -7.00 5.44
N ASP A 115 -28.55 -7.89 4.46
CA ASP A 115 -29.14 -9.22 4.49
C ASP A 115 -28.04 -10.27 4.59
N VAL A 116 -28.21 -11.22 5.51
CA VAL A 116 -27.32 -12.38 5.65
C VAL A 116 -27.42 -13.21 4.38
N VAL A 117 -26.33 -13.29 3.62
CA VAL A 117 -26.23 -14.21 2.49
C VAL A 117 -26.14 -15.63 3.07
N VAL A 118 -27.28 -16.32 3.14
CA VAL A 118 -27.33 -17.75 3.48
C VAL A 118 -26.75 -18.49 2.28
N VAL A 119 -25.48 -18.87 2.37
CA VAL A 119 -24.86 -19.75 1.39
C VAL A 119 -25.47 -21.13 1.60
N ALA A 120 -26.31 -21.58 0.67
CA ALA A 120 -26.87 -22.92 0.70
C ALA A 120 -25.72 -23.93 0.64
N GLU A 121 -25.60 -24.75 1.68
CA GLU A 121 -24.68 -25.88 1.71
C GLU A 121 -25.13 -26.89 0.65
N GLY A 122 -24.25 -27.18 -0.30
CA GLY A 122 -24.42 -28.21 -1.32
C GLY A 122 -23.76 -29.52 -0.91
#